data_AF-A0AB38B708-F1
#
_entry.id   AF-A0AB38B708-F1
#
_cell.length_a   1.000
_cell.length_b   1.000
_cell.length_c   1.000
_cell.angle_alpha   90.00
_cell.angle_beta   90.00
_cell.angle_gamma   90.00
#
_symmetry.space_group_name_H-M   'P 1'
#
loop_
_entity.id
_entity.type
_entity.pdbx_description
1 polymer ?
#
loop_
_entity_poly.entity_id
_entity_poly.type
_entity_poly.pdbx_seq_one_letter_code
_entity_poly.pdbx_strand_id
1 'polypeptide(L)'
;MSTETVWVYRVDEPHGSEGWRPYGDHPERWRGTITTDDPKEDAEYVAALVITDLVSEWDSRGTAHKHVRVIIWEDEEDAGPEDAAFMIEIQPDIDGE
;
A
#
# COMPACT_ATOMS: atom_id res chain seq x y z
N MET A 1 -21.92 -19.66 -2.50
CA MET A 1 -20.49 -19.60 -2.86
C MET A 1 -20.13 -18.17 -2.61
N SER A 2 -19.42 -17.88 -1.52
CA SER A 2 -18.92 -16.53 -1.29
C SER A 2 -18.03 -16.15 -2.47
N THR A 3 -18.30 -15.02 -3.11
CA THR A 3 -17.45 -14.40 -4.14
C THR A 3 -16.48 -13.44 -3.47
N GLU A 4 -16.01 -13.83 -2.29
CA GLU A 4 -15.10 -13.03 -1.47
C GLU A 4 -13.70 -13.17 -2.07
N THR A 5 -13.17 -12.08 -2.63
CA THR A 5 -11.78 -11.95 -3.05
C THR A 5 -10.96 -11.44 -1.88
N VAL A 6 -9.83 -12.08 -1.65
CA VAL A 6 -8.88 -11.70 -0.61
C VAL A 6 -7.74 -10.93 -1.26
N TRP A 7 -7.44 -9.76 -0.74
CA TRP A 7 -6.35 -8.90 -1.21
C TRP A 7 -5.35 -8.70 -0.09
N VAL A 8 -4.09 -9.01 -0.35
CA VAL A 8 -2.99 -8.75 0.58
C VAL A 8 -2.31 -7.46 0.17
N TYR A 9 -2.07 -6.56 1.12
CA TYR A 9 -1.38 -5.31 0.86
C TYR A 9 -0.13 -5.17 1.71
N ARG A 10 0.87 -4.46 1.19
CA ARG A 10 2.05 -4.00 1.91
C ARG A 10 2.47 -2.62 1.42
N VAL A 11 2.80 -1.74 2.37
CA VAL A 11 3.39 -0.43 2.07
C VAL A 11 4.87 -0.46 2.45
N ASP A 12 5.72 -0.03 1.53
CA ASP A 12 7.15 0.11 1.76
C ASP A 12 7.61 1.55 1.52
N GLU A 13 8.68 1.97 2.18
CA GLU A 13 9.39 3.24 1.97
C GLU A 13 10.79 2.98 1.40
N PRO A 14 11.34 3.91 0.60
CA PRO A 14 12.69 3.78 0.10
C PRO A 14 13.69 3.88 1.26
N HIS A 15 14.68 2.99 1.25
CA HIS A 15 15.75 2.92 2.24
C HIS A 15 17.12 3.01 1.57
N GLY A 16 17.39 4.16 0.92
CA GLY A 16 18.69 4.45 0.31
C GLY A 16 19.19 3.31 -0.59
N SER A 17 20.44 2.87 -0.37
CA SER A 17 21.06 1.79 -1.13
C SER A 17 20.59 0.38 -0.77
N GLU A 18 19.81 0.24 0.32
CA GLU A 18 19.26 -1.04 0.78
C GLU A 18 17.93 -1.40 0.06
N GLY A 19 17.44 -0.50 -0.79
CA GLY A 19 16.25 -0.70 -1.60
C GLY A 19 15.00 -0.19 -0.88
N TRP A 20 14.08 -1.09 -0.57
CA TRP A 20 12.78 -0.73 0.01
C TRP A 20 12.56 -1.53 1.29
N ARG A 21 12.01 -0.87 2.32
CA ARG A 21 11.67 -1.49 3.60
C ARG A 21 10.21 -1.23 3.94
N PRO A 22 9.57 -2.07 4.77
CA PRO A 22 8.23 -1.81 5.27
C PRO A 22 8.08 -0.40 5.86
N TYR A 23 6.96 0.24 5.57
CA TYR A 23 6.71 1.64 5.93
C TYR A 23 6.46 1.83 7.43
N GLY A 24 7.14 2.83 8.01
CA GLY A 24 6.97 3.27 9.39
C GLY A 24 7.60 2.35 10.46
N ASP A 25 7.50 2.78 11.72
CA ASP A 25 8.07 2.05 12.87
C ASP A 25 7.29 0.77 13.25
N HIS A 26 6.06 0.62 12.74
CA HIS A 26 5.18 -0.53 12.99
C HIS A 26 4.74 -1.13 11.65
N PRO A 27 5.60 -1.95 11.03
CA PRO A 27 5.36 -2.49 9.70
C PRO A 27 4.13 -3.41 9.63
N GLU A 28 3.74 -4.00 10.77
CA GLU A 28 2.51 -4.80 10.90
C GLU A 28 1.22 -3.98 10.69
N ARG A 29 1.29 -2.65 10.78
CA ARG A 29 0.13 -1.77 10.55
C ARG A 29 -0.10 -1.52 9.06
N TRP A 30 0.98 -1.51 8.28
CA TRP A 30 0.97 -1.21 6.85
C TRP A 30 1.13 -2.46 5.98
N ARG A 31 0.86 -3.62 6.57
CA ARG A 31 0.77 -4.91 5.91
C ARG A 31 -0.47 -5.62 6.44
N GLY A 32 -1.35 -6.08 5.56
CA GLY A 32 -2.59 -6.70 5.99
C GLY A 32 -3.38 -7.32 4.85
N THR A 33 -4.62 -7.67 5.17
CA THR A 33 -5.53 -8.33 4.23
C THR A 33 -6.86 -7.58 4.20
N ILE A 34 -7.37 -7.31 3.00
CA ILE A 34 -8.66 -6.70 2.75
C ILE A 34 -9.50 -7.73 1.99
N THR A 35 -10.70 -8.00 2.46
CA THR A 35 -11.63 -8.93 1.81
C THR A 35 -12.76 -8.13 1.18
N THR A 36 -13.02 -8.38 -0.11
CA THR A 36 -14.04 -7.71 -0.90
C THR A 36 -15.00 -8.74 -1.46
N ASP A 37 -16.30 -8.47 -1.46
CA ASP A 37 -17.32 -9.41 -2.01
C ASP A 37 -17.87 -8.93 -3.37
N ASP A 38 -17.54 -7.70 -3.78
CA ASP A 38 -17.94 -7.16 -5.08
C ASP A 38 -16.80 -7.35 -6.13
N PRO A 39 -17.10 -7.89 -7.32
CA PRO A 39 -16.10 -8.10 -8.37
C PRO A 39 -15.54 -6.80 -8.97
N LYS A 40 -16.10 -5.63 -8.66
CA LYS A 40 -15.55 -4.32 -9.03
C LYS A 40 -14.56 -3.77 -8.00
N GLU A 41 -14.53 -4.35 -6.80
CA GLU A 41 -13.57 -4.01 -5.76
C GLU A 41 -12.26 -4.77 -6.04
N ASP A 42 -11.55 -4.30 -7.06
CA ASP A 42 -10.29 -4.88 -7.54
C ASP A 42 -9.06 -4.34 -6.78
N ALA A 43 -7.88 -4.75 -7.22
CA ALA A 43 -6.62 -4.31 -6.62
C ALA A 43 -6.43 -2.79 -6.61
N GLU A 44 -7.00 -2.06 -7.58
CA GLU A 44 -6.97 -0.59 -7.62
C GLU A 44 -7.87 0.00 -6.54
N TYR A 45 -9.08 -0.54 -6.35
CA TYR A 45 -9.96 -0.15 -5.25
C TYR A 45 -9.30 -0.37 -3.89
N VAL A 46 -8.67 -1.53 -3.70
CA VAL A 46 -7.94 -1.83 -2.46
C VAL A 46 -6.76 -0.89 -2.26
N ALA A 47 -6.00 -0.60 -3.32
CA ALA A 47 -4.93 0.39 -3.26
C ALA A 47 -5.46 1.78 -2.84
N ALA A 48 -6.60 2.22 -3.40
CA ALA A 48 -7.22 3.48 -3.04
C ALA A 48 -7.61 3.55 -1.55
N LEU A 49 -8.09 2.44 -0.97
CA LEU A 49 -8.38 2.36 0.47
C LEU A 49 -7.10 2.54 1.31
N VAL A 50 -6.04 1.81 0.97
CA VAL A 50 -4.75 1.87 1.69
C VAL A 50 -4.15 3.27 1.58
N ILE A 51 -4.19 3.88 0.40
CA ILE A 51 -3.70 5.25 0.17
C ILE A 51 -4.51 6.27 0.97
N THR A 52 -5.83 6.12 1.03
CA THR A 52 -6.69 7.04 1.78
C THR A 52 -6.37 6.98 3.27
N ASP A 53 -6.15 5.79 3.83
CA ASP A 53 -5.71 5.63 5.23
C ASP A 53 -4.33 6.25 5.46
N LEU A 54 -3.41 6.05 4.51
CA LEU A 54 -2.06 6.60 4.56
C LEU A 54 -2.02 8.12 4.53
N VAL A 55 -2.77 8.74 3.62
CA VAL A 55 -2.91 10.20 3.53
C VAL A 55 -3.59 10.75 4.78
N SER A 56 -4.61 10.06 5.31
CA SER A 56 -5.27 10.46 6.56
C SER A 56 -4.31 10.41 7.76
N GLU A 57 -3.47 9.38 7.84
CA GLU A 57 -2.43 9.30 8.88
C GLU A 57 -1.40 10.43 8.74
N TRP A 58 -0.96 10.75 7.52
CA TRP A 58 -0.04 11.86 7.29
C TRP A 58 -0.62 13.21 7.72
N ASP A 59 -1.87 13.48 7.34
CA ASP A 59 -2.60 14.69 7.75
C ASP A 59 -2.74 14.76 9.28
N SER A 60 -3.17 13.66 9.91
CA SER A 60 -3.36 13.59 11.36
C SER A 60 -2.07 13.82 12.17
N ARG A 61 -0.92 13.40 11.62
CA ARG A 61 0.40 13.57 12.24
C ARG A 61 1.09 14.87 11.84
N GLY A 62 0.50 15.66 10.93
CA GLY A 62 1.10 16.85 10.36
C GLY A 62 2.42 16.56 9.63
N THR A 63 2.59 15.35 9.09
CA THR A 63 3.79 14.95 8.36
C THR A 63 3.60 15.19 6.87
N ALA A 64 4.63 15.71 6.20
CA ALA A 64 4.64 15.80 4.74
C ALA A 64 4.45 14.41 4.11
N HIS A 65 3.84 14.40 2.92
CA HIS A 65 3.71 13.19 2.11
C HIS A 65 5.08 12.54 1.94
N LYS A 66 5.19 11.27 2.33
CA LYS A 66 6.46 10.51 2.26
C LYS A 66 6.50 9.73 0.96
N HIS A 67 7.71 9.46 0.48
CA HIS A 67 7.92 8.50 -0.60
C HIS A 67 7.56 7.10 -0.10
N VAL A 68 6.56 6.49 -0.72
CA VAL A 68 6.07 5.15 -0.36
C VAL A 68 5.62 4.41 -1.61
N ARG A 69 5.70 3.09 -1.59
CA ARG A 69 5.06 2.21 -2.57
C ARG A 69 4.00 1.38 -1.87
N VAL A 70 2.82 1.29 -2.46
CA VAL A 70 1.74 0.40 -2.04
C VAL A 70 1.70 -0.75 -3.04
N ILE A 71 1.79 -1.97 -2.53
CA ILE A 71 1.80 -3.20 -3.31
C ILE A 71 0.62 -4.05 -2.87
N ILE A 72 -0.16 -4.53 -3.85
CA ILE A 72 -1.36 -5.34 -3.64
C ILE A 72 -1.22 -6.67 -4.39
N TRP A 73 -1.44 -7.77 -3.69
CA TRP A 73 -1.50 -9.13 -4.24
C TRP A 73 -2.90 -9.72 -4.05
N GLU A 74 -3.30 -10.62 -4.95
CA GLU A 74 -4.50 -11.43 -4.79
C GLU A 74 -4.17 -12.68 -3.96
N ASP A 75 -5.00 -13.00 -2.97
CA ASP A 75 -4.92 -14.14 -2.04
C ASP A 75 -3.73 -14.14 -1.06
N GLU A 76 -2.49 -14.15 -1.56
CA GLU A 76 -1.26 -14.23 -0.75
C GLU A 76 -0.16 -13.27 -1.19
N GLU A 77 0.76 -12.93 -0.27
CA GLU A 77 1.95 -12.16 -0.63
C GLU A 77 2.90 -13.05 -1.45
N ASP A 78 3.00 -12.78 -2.74
CA ASP A 78 3.89 -13.53 -3.64
C ASP A 78 5.37 -13.11 -3.45
N ALA A 79 6.28 -13.79 -4.15
CA ALA A 79 7.73 -13.69 -3.97
C ALA A 79 8.32 -12.29 -4.16
N GLY A 80 7.59 -11.39 -4.85
CA GLY A 80 8.05 -10.05 -5.11
C GLY A 80 6.97 -9.06 -5.51
N PRO A 81 7.31 -7.76 -5.54
CA PRO A 81 6.43 -6.72 -6.07
C PRO A 81 6.17 -6.85 -7.58
N GLU A 82 6.97 -7.67 -8.30
CA GLU A 82 6.80 -7.95 -9.73
C GLU A 82 5.59 -8.84 -10.06
N ASP A 83 5.17 -9.68 -9.10
CA ASP A 83 4.01 -10.57 -9.19
C ASP A 83 2.75 -9.94 -8.56
N ALA A 84 2.83 -8.67 -8.13
CA ALA A 84 1.72 -7.96 -7.54
C ALA A 84 0.61 -7.70 -8.57
N ALA A 85 -0.65 -7.87 -8.14
CA ALA A 85 -1.82 -7.53 -8.93
C ALA A 85 -1.88 -6.01 -9.24
N PHE A 86 -1.41 -5.19 -8.30
CA PHE A 86 -1.29 -3.75 -8.49
C PHE A 86 -0.15 -3.17 -7.65
N MET A 87 0.55 -2.19 -8.20
CA MET A 87 1.56 -1.42 -7.49
C MET A 87 1.45 0.04 -7.86
N ILE A 88 1.52 0.89 -6.84
CA ILE A 88 1.53 2.34 -7.00
C ILE A 88 2.57 2.97 -6.10
N GLU A 89 3.35 3.88 -6.66
CA GLU A 89 4.36 4.65 -5.95
C GLU A 89 3.83 6.07 -5.73
N ILE A 90 3.75 6.48 -4.46
CA ILE A 90 3.46 7.86 -4.07
C ILE A 90 4.80 8.53 -3.82
N GLN A 91 5.10 9.54 -4.62
CA GLN A 91 6.29 10.36 -4.44
C GLN A 91 5.97 11.53 -3.49
N PRO A 92 6.94 11.98 -2.70
CA PRO A 92 6.77 13.16 -1.88
C PRO A 92 6.58 14.35 -2.82
N ASP A 93 5.76 15.30 -2.38
CA ASP A 93 5.63 16.57 -3.07
C ASP A 93 6.98 17.31 -2.90
N ILE A 94 7.78 17.34 -3.97
CA ILE A 94 9.03 18.11 -4.04
C ILE A 94 8.74 19.39 -4.83
N ASP A 95 7.67 20.11 -4.48
CA ASP A 95 7.63 21.54 -4.78
C ASP A 95 8.41 22.25 -3.66
N GLY A 96 9.71 22.39 -3.92
CA GLY A 96 10.54 23.33 -3.19
C GLY A 96 10.22 24.76 -3.63
N GLU A 97 9.55 25.52 -2.79
CA GLU A 97 9.63 26.99 -2.78
C GLU A 97 10.42 27.49 -1.57
#